data_AF-C1CZ52-F1
#
_entry.id   AF-C1CZ52-F1
#
_cell.length_a   1.000
_cell.length_b   1.000
_cell.length_c   1.000
_cell.angle_alpha   90.00
_cell.angle_beta   90.00
_cell.angle_gamma   90.00
#
_symmetry.space_group_name_H-M   'P 1'
#
loop_
_entity.id
_entity.type
_entity.pdbx_description
1 polymer ?
#
loop_
_entity_poly.entity_id
_entity_poly.type
_entity_poly.pdbx_seq_one_letter_code
_entity_poly.pdbx_strand_id
1 'polypeptide(L)'
;MTLSPTKRGTDTQRRYLGRIANRAQHLPVDLTRIANALMHALEVAEELLYDDDKVLRLKAAHSLSQTASAAMKVLEVGELEARLAEVEQVELARQERERA
;
A
#
# COMPACT_ATOMS: atom_id res chain seq x y z
N MET A 1 -43.24 16.19 -20.54
CA MET A 1 -42.74 15.00 -19.81
C MET A 1 -41.23 14.98 -20.00
N THR A 2 -40.51 15.74 -19.17
CA THR A 2 -39.07 16.00 -19.33
C THR A 2 -38.27 14.91 -18.64
N LEU A 3 -37.34 14.32 -19.40
CA LEU A 3 -36.47 13.23 -19.00
C LEU A 3 -35.67 13.61 -17.74
N SER A 4 -35.82 12.79 -16.71
CA SER A 4 -35.07 12.90 -15.46
C SER A 4 -33.58 12.66 -15.74
N PRO A 5 -32.67 13.55 -15.33
CA PRO A 5 -31.24 13.36 -15.59
C PRO A 5 -30.75 12.17 -14.77
N THR A 6 -30.45 11.09 -15.47
CA THR A 6 -29.87 9.87 -14.92
C THR A 6 -28.61 10.20 -14.11
N LYS A 7 -28.68 9.80 -12.83
CA LYS A 7 -27.64 9.71 -11.80
C LYS A 7 -26.21 9.99 -12.31
N ARG A 8 -25.80 11.27 -12.32
CA ARG A 8 -24.37 11.61 -12.19
C ARG A 8 -23.94 11.09 -10.83
N GLY A 9 -22.90 10.27 -10.78
CA GLY A 9 -22.33 9.78 -9.52
C GLY A 9 -22.17 10.92 -8.52
N THR A 10 -22.47 10.63 -7.25
CA THR A 10 -22.37 11.60 -6.15
C THR A 10 -20.98 12.25 -6.17
N ASP A 11 -20.85 13.51 -5.73
CA ASP A 11 -19.55 14.19 -5.70
C ASP A 11 -18.47 13.35 -4.97
N THR A 12 -18.89 12.56 -3.99
CA THR A 12 -18.08 11.55 -3.30
C THR A 12 -17.53 10.48 -4.25
N GLN A 13 -18.37 9.93 -5.13
CA GLN A 13 -17.99 8.91 -6.12
C GLN A 13 -17.00 9.47 -7.16
N ARG A 14 -17.21 10.70 -7.63
CA ARG A 14 -16.27 11.37 -8.56
C ARG A 14 -14.91 11.62 -7.93
N ARG A 15 -14.87 12.09 -6.68
CA ARG A 15 -13.61 12.30 -5.93
C ARG A 15 -12.89 10.99 -5.65
N TYR A 16 -13.62 9.92 -5.33
CA TYR A 16 -13.06 8.60 -5.11
C TYR A 16 -12.41 8.04 -6.38
N LEU A 17 -13.12 8.05 -7.52
CA LEU A 17 -12.55 7.63 -8.80
C LEU A 17 -11.34 8.48 -9.22
N GLY A 18 -11.37 9.79 -8.93
CA GLY A 18 -10.23 10.67 -9.17
C GLY A 18 -9.01 10.36 -8.30
N ARG A 19 -9.20 9.88 -7.06
CA ARG A 19 -8.09 9.41 -6.20
C ARG A 19 -7.49 8.11 -6.71
N ILE A 20 -8.32 7.15 -7.14
CA ILE A 20 -7.86 5.90 -7.74
C ILE A 20 -7.11 6.15 -9.04
N ALA A 21 -7.65 6.99 -9.92
CA ALA A 21 -7.01 7.35 -11.18
C ALA A 21 -5.65 8.04 -10.95
N ASN A 22 -5.56 8.96 -9.98
CA ASN A 22 -4.26 9.56 -9.59
C ASN A 22 -3.30 8.52 -9.01
N ARG A 23 -3.79 7.58 -8.19
CA ARG A 23 -2.97 6.48 -7.65
C ARG A 23 -2.42 5.57 -8.75
N ALA A 24 -3.18 5.34 -9.82
CA ALA A 24 -2.77 4.55 -10.97
C ALA A 24 -1.84 5.31 -11.94
N GLN A 25 -1.88 6.66 -11.95
CA GLN A 25 -1.03 7.50 -12.79
C GLN A 25 0.38 7.72 -12.21
N HIS A 26 0.54 7.59 -10.90
CA HIS A 26 1.85 7.57 -10.26
C HIS A 26 2.37 6.13 -10.24
N LEU A 27 3.63 5.94 -10.62
CA LEU A 27 4.32 4.65 -10.80
C LEU A 27 3.74 3.56 -9.86
N PRO A 28 3.24 2.41 -10.37
CA PRO A 28 2.68 1.38 -9.51
C PRO A 28 3.70 1.03 -8.44
N VAL A 29 3.37 1.32 -7.19
CA VAL A 29 4.26 1.06 -6.06
C VAL A 29 4.28 -0.44 -5.86
N ASP A 30 5.36 -1.07 -6.30
CA ASP A 30 5.57 -2.51 -6.13
C ASP A 30 5.97 -2.81 -4.68
N LEU A 31 4.96 -3.00 -3.83
CA LEU A 31 5.14 -3.32 -2.41
C LEU A 31 5.95 -4.61 -2.21
N THR A 32 5.83 -5.57 -3.14
CA THR A 32 6.58 -6.84 -3.07
C THR A 32 8.07 -6.59 -3.28
N ARG A 33 8.43 -5.82 -4.30
CA ARG A 33 9.82 -5.42 -4.54
C ARG A 33 10.40 -4.63 -3.37
N ILE A 34 9.63 -3.72 -2.79
CA ILE A 34 10.07 -2.92 -1.63
C ILE A 34 10.27 -3.83 -0.41
N ALA A 35 9.31 -4.72 -0.11
CA ALA A 35 9.42 -5.67 0.99
C ALA A 35 10.66 -6.55 0.85
N ASN A 36 10.92 -7.10 -0.34
CA ASN A 36 12.12 -7.91 -0.60
C ASN A 36 13.42 -7.13 -0.37
N ALA A 37 13.49 -5.87 -0.83
CA ALA A 37 14.66 -5.04 -0.61
C ALA A 37 14.89 -4.73 0.88
N LEU A 38 13.82 -4.49 1.64
CA LEU A 38 13.90 -4.25 3.08
C LEU A 38 14.30 -5.51 3.85
N MET A 39 13.76 -6.67 3.48
CA MET A 39 14.16 -7.95 4.09
C MET A 39 15.64 -8.25 3.85
N HIS A 40 16.14 -8.03 2.62
CA HIS A 40 17.55 -8.19 2.33
C HIS A 40 18.42 -7.22 3.14
N ALA A 41 17.99 -5.96 3.29
CA ALA A 41 18.70 -4.98 4.12
C ALA A 41 18.71 -5.35 5.61
N LEU A 42 17.66 -6.03 6.12
CA LEU A 42 17.65 -6.59 7.48
C LEU A 42 18.70 -7.69 7.62
N GLU A 43 18.72 -8.67 6.72
CA GLU A 43 19.70 -9.77 6.74
C GLU A 43 21.14 -9.24 6.77
N VAL A 44 21.48 -8.32 5.88
CA VAL A 44 22.82 -7.71 5.83
C VAL A 44 23.15 -6.95 7.13
N ALA A 45 22.18 -6.23 7.69
CA ALA A 45 22.40 -5.49 8.92
C ALA A 45 22.52 -6.43 10.15
N GLU A 46 21.83 -7.57 10.16
CA GLU A 46 22.00 -8.60 11.20
C GLU A 46 23.40 -9.21 11.18
N GLU A 47 23.94 -9.52 9.99
CA GLU A 47 25.32 -10.03 9.86
C GLU A 47 26.34 -9.04 10.40
N LEU A 48 26.17 -7.75 10.08
CA LEU A 48 27.08 -6.68 10.51
C LEU A 48 27.03 -6.35 12.01
N LEU A 49 26.05 -6.89 12.76
CA LEU A 49 26.05 -6.77 14.23
C LEU A 49 27.20 -7.51 14.90
N TYR A 50 27.79 -8.49 14.22
CA TYR A 50 28.88 -9.31 14.76
C TYR A 50 30.26 -8.85 14.31
N ASP A 51 30.36 -7.72 13.59
CA ASP A 51 31.63 -7.18 13.13
C ASP A 51 32.51 -6.69 14.32
N ASP A 52 33.83 -6.74 14.14
CA ASP A 52 34.79 -6.27 15.14
C ASP A 52 34.82 -4.74 15.25
N ASP A 53 34.48 -4.03 14.17
CA ASP A 53 34.35 -2.58 14.16
C ASP A 53 33.08 -2.12 14.91
N LYS A 54 33.30 -1.51 16.07
CA LYS A 54 32.25 -0.93 16.92
C LYS A 54 31.39 0.10 16.18
N VAL A 55 31.96 0.89 15.28
CA VAL A 55 31.22 1.89 14.50
C VAL A 55 30.30 1.21 13.51
N LEU A 56 30.76 0.13 12.88
CA LEU A 56 29.95 -0.64 11.94
C LEU A 56 28.78 -1.32 12.65
N ARG A 57 29.01 -1.94 13.81
CA ARG A 57 27.94 -2.51 14.64
C ARG A 57 26.88 -1.49 15.05
N LEU A 58 27.29 -0.28 15.44
CA LEU A 58 26.33 0.77 15.82
C LEU A 58 25.45 1.19 14.64
N LYS A 59 26.06 1.34 13.45
CA LYS A 59 25.32 1.64 12.21
C LYS A 59 24.38 0.50 11.85
N ALA A 60 24.82 -0.76 11.98
CA ALA A 60 24.01 -1.94 11.74
C ALA A 60 22.78 -1.99 12.66
N ALA A 61 22.96 -1.76 13.96
CA ALA A 61 21.86 -1.69 14.93
C ALA A 61 20.83 -0.59 14.60
N HIS A 62 21.31 0.58 14.17
CA HIS A 62 20.43 1.67 13.73
C HIS A 62 19.66 1.30 12.46
N SER A 63 20.36 0.78 11.45
CA SER A 63 19.76 0.32 10.20
C SER A 63 18.71 -0.77 10.43
N LEU A 64 18.96 -1.73 11.33
CA LEU A 64 17.97 -2.75 11.71
C LEU A 64 16.67 -2.13 12.23
N SER A 65 16.77 -1.19 13.17
CA SER A 65 15.59 -0.51 13.73
C SER A 65 14.80 0.25 12.67
N GLN A 66 15.48 0.99 11.79
CA GLN A 66 14.84 1.76 10.72
C GLN A 66 14.18 0.86 9.67
N THR A 67 14.92 -0.15 9.20
CA THR A 67 14.44 -1.06 8.15
C THR A 67 13.31 -1.94 8.66
N ALA A 68 13.37 -2.42 9.91
CA ALA A 68 12.29 -3.20 10.50
C ALA A 68 10.99 -2.38 10.60
N SER A 69 11.09 -1.12 11.04
CA SER A 69 9.93 -0.22 11.08
C SER A 69 9.36 0.05 9.68
N ALA A 70 10.22 0.22 8.67
CA ALA A 70 9.78 0.40 7.30
C ALA A 70 9.10 -0.86 6.74
N ALA A 71 9.65 -2.05 6.99
CA ALA A 71 9.10 -3.32 6.54
C ALA A 71 7.69 -3.56 7.10
N MET A 72 7.48 -3.29 8.39
CA MET A 72 6.17 -3.40 9.03
C MET A 72 5.11 -2.49 8.38
N LYS A 73 5.48 -1.26 8.00
CA LYS A 73 4.58 -0.34 7.31
C LYS A 73 4.19 -0.83 5.91
N VAL A 74 5.13 -1.45 5.19
CA VAL A 74 4.85 -2.04 3.88
C VAL A 74 3.83 -3.17 3.99
N LEU A 75 3.98 -4.04 5.00
CA LEU A 75 3.01 -5.10 5.28
C LEU A 75 1.63 -4.54 5.65
N GLU A 76 1.59 -3.53 6.52
CA GLU A 76 0.34 -2.86 6.90
C GLU A 76 -0.38 -2.26 5.67
N VAL A 77 0.35 -1.57 4.80
CA VAL A 77 -0.22 -1.03 3.55
C VAL A 77 -0.75 -2.15 2.66
N GLY A 78 -0.01 -3.26 2.52
CA GLY A 78 -0.45 -4.41 1.74
C GLY A 78 -1.76 -5.01 2.26
N GLU A 79 -1.91 -5.15 3.58
CA GLU A 79 -3.17 -5.60 4.19
C GLU A 79 -4.31 -4.62 3.94
N LEU A 80 -4.06 -3.33 4.07
CA LEU A 80 -5.08 -2.30 3.82
C LEU A 80 -5.53 -2.29 2.36
N GLU A 81 -4.61 -2.50 1.40
CA GLU A 81 -4.95 -2.61 -0.02
C GLU A 81 -5.79 -3.85 -0.30
N ALA A 82 -5.47 -5.00 0.30
CA ALA A 82 -6.26 -6.23 0.17
C ALA A 82 -7.69 -6.05 0.72
N ARG A 83 -7.82 -5.50 1.93
CA ARG A 83 -9.13 -5.22 2.55
C ARG A 83 -9.95 -4.22 1.74
N LEU A 84 -9.30 -3.18 1.20
CA LEU A 84 -9.96 -2.21 0.34
C LEU A 84 -10.50 -2.89 -0.93
N ALA A 85 -9.71 -3.75 -1.58
CA ALA A 85 -10.15 -4.47 -2.77
C ALA A 85 -11.37 -5.36 -2.50
N GLU A 86 -11.43 -6.04 -1.36
CA GLU A 86 -12.61 -6.83 -0.94
C GLU A 86 -13.86 -5.95 -0.79
N VAL A 87 -13.74 -4.81 -0.11
CA VAL A 87 -14.85 -3.85 0.07
C VAL A 87 -15.32 -3.30 -1.27
N GLU A 88 -14.39 -2.99 -2.17
CA GLU A 88 -14.69 -2.51 -3.51
C GLU A 88 -15.45 -3.55 -4.35
N GLN A 89 -15.08 -4.83 -4.27
CA GLN A 89 -15.80 -5.91 -4.95
C GLN A 89 -17.22 -6.08 -4.42
N VAL A 90 -17.42 -6.04 -3.09
CA VAL A 90 -18.75 -6.16 -2.48
C VAL A 90 -19.66 -5.00 -2.91
N GLU A 91 -19.13 -3.78 -2.92
CA GLU A 91 -19.88 -2.59 -3.32
C GLU A 91 -20.24 -2.62 -4.81
N LEU A 92 -19.34 -3.08 -5.68
CA LEU A 92 -19.63 -3.28 -7.10
C LEU A 92 -20.77 -4.29 -7.30
N ALA A 93 -20.70 -5.45 -6.63
CA ALA A 93 -21.75 -6.48 -6.71
C ALA A 93 -23.11 -5.96 -6.20
N ARG A 94 -23.10 -5.10 -5.17
CA ARG A 94 -24.32 -4.44 -4.69
C ARG A 94 -24.90 -3.49 -5.74
N GLN A 95 -24.07 -2.67 -6.37
CA GLN A 95 -24.51 -1.73 -7.39
C GLN A 95 -25.06 -2.43 -8.64
N GLU A 96 -24.52 -3.60 -9.00
CA GLU A 96 -25.05 -4.44 -10.07
C GLU A 96 -26.46 -4.95 -9.75
N ARG A 97 -26.68 -5.43 -8.51
CA ARG A 97 -28.01 -5.88 -8.06
C ARG A 97 -29.04 -4.76 -8.01
N GLU A 98 -28.64 -3.54 -7.66
CA GLU A 98 -29.53 -2.38 -7.63
C GLU A 98 -29.86 -1.81 -9.02
N ARG A 99 -29.13 -2.25 -10.06
CA ARG A 99 -29.33 -1.84 -11.47
C ARG A 99 -30.06 -2.90 -12.31
N ALA A 100 -30.09 -4.15 -11.87
CA ALA A 100 -30.85 -5.25 -12.46
C ALA A 100 -32.32 -5.23 -12.03
#